data_AF-A0AAD0Q376-F1
#
_entry.id   AF-A0AAD0Q376-F1
#
_cell.length_a   1.000
_cell.length_b   1.000
_cell.length_c   1.000
_cell.angle_alpha   90.00
_cell.angle_beta   90.00
_cell.angle_gamma   90.00
#
_symmetry.space_group_name_H-M   'P 1'
#
loop_
_entity.id
_entity.type
_entity.pdbx_description
1 polymer ?
#
loop_
_entity_poly.entity_id
_entity_poly.type
_entity_poly.pdbx_seq_one_letter_code
_entity_poly.pdbx_strand_id
1 'polypeptide(L)'
;MRTTALRTARAALWVALPAELALVVCLVGGVRITGPVLLAVEALVVGVLALEAAVMWPLYTARRRAGEGRRAAALSAVRAVVPVAVRRLMVHELRALHSLGVWAVRRRHRIPEGALPFSYTAPQTGTMWAFFFASVLETVVLALVIPWPLVHVVLLVVGVYGTVLIVALHAACVTRPHVVEADGSLRLRYGALFDLWVPASLITAARVGRRYDGGGLVRVDGNGGLDLAVGSRTTVTVELAEPVEFVRPLGRSGSARTLRFHADDPRAAVAALSRKPVTPVTPVTPERTAPFSPPGPPV
;
A
#
# COMPACT_ATOMS: atom_id res chain seq x y z
N MET A 1 30.17 14.64 10.38
CA MET A 1 29.67 14.79 11.76
C MET A 1 28.16 14.52 11.90
N ARG A 2 27.26 15.13 11.10
CA ARG A 2 25.79 14.90 11.18
C ARG A 2 25.33 13.47 10.87
N THR A 3 25.98 12.77 9.95
CA THR A 3 25.64 11.39 9.56
C THR A 3 26.02 10.37 10.62
N THR A 4 27.12 10.61 11.35
CA THR A 4 27.59 9.75 12.44
C THR A 4 26.67 9.86 13.66
N ALA A 5 26.25 11.08 14.02
CA ALA A 5 25.29 11.33 15.11
C ALA A 5 23.91 10.70 14.84
N LEU A 6 23.45 10.70 13.59
CA LEU A 6 22.20 10.04 13.19
C LEU A 6 22.31 8.50 13.22
N ARG A 7 23.49 7.95 12.93
CA ARG A 7 23.74 6.50 13.02
C ARG A 7 23.83 6.04 14.47
N THR A 8 24.50 6.80 15.34
CA THR A 8 24.61 6.49 16.77
C THR A 8 23.26 6.63 17.47
N ALA A 9 22.46 7.66 17.15
CA ALA A 9 21.08 7.77 17.66
C ALA A 9 20.20 6.60 17.21
N ARG A 10 20.30 6.16 15.95
CA ARG A 10 19.59 4.97 15.46
C ARG A 10 20.07 3.69 16.13
N ALA A 11 21.37 3.52 16.34
CA ALA A 11 21.93 2.36 17.01
C ALA A 11 21.51 2.30 18.50
N ALA A 12 21.51 3.45 19.19
CA ALA A 12 21.02 3.56 20.56
C ALA A 12 19.53 3.20 20.66
N LEU A 13 18.70 3.63 19.71
CA LEU A 13 17.28 3.27 19.63
C LEU A 13 17.06 1.75 19.46
N TRP A 14 17.86 1.10 18.59
CA TRP A 14 17.78 -0.35 18.37
C TRP A 14 18.21 -1.19 19.57
N VAL A 15 18.97 -0.62 20.51
CA VAL A 15 19.42 -1.29 21.75
C VAL A 15 18.52 -0.94 22.94
N ALA A 16 18.05 0.31 23.03
CA ALA A 16 17.20 0.77 24.13
C ALA A 16 15.82 0.09 24.13
N LEU A 17 15.20 -0.07 22.96
CA LEU A 17 13.89 -0.72 22.83
C LEU A 17 13.86 -2.18 23.35
N PRO A 18 14.78 -3.07 22.95
CA PRO A 18 14.81 -4.43 23.49
C PRO A 18 15.25 -4.47 24.96
N ALA A 19 16.07 -3.53 25.43
CA ALA A 19 16.48 -3.44 26.83
C ALA A 19 15.31 -3.02 27.75
N GLU A 20 14.52 -2.02 27.35
CA GLU A 20 13.28 -1.63 28.03
C GLU A 20 12.27 -2.79 28.04
N LEU A 21 12.11 -3.48 26.90
CA LEU A 21 11.23 -4.64 26.80
C LEU A 21 11.68 -5.77 27.75
N ALA A 22 12.98 -6.06 27.83
CA ALA A 22 13.53 -7.06 28.75
C ALA A 22 13.30 -6.68 30.22
N LEU A 23 13.43 -5.39 30.56
CA LEU A 23 13.19 -4.87 31.91
C LEU A 23 11.72 -4.94 32.31
N VAL A 24 10.80 -4.61 31.39
CA VAL A 24 9.36 -4.81 31.60
C VAL A 24 9.08 -6.29 31.83
N VAL A 25 9.67 -7.20 31.05
CA VAL A 25 9.52 -8.65 31.23
C VAL A 25 10.05 -9.12 32.59
N CYS A 26 11.19 -8.61 33.07
CA CYS A 26 11.74 -8.95 34.39
C CYS A 26 10.87 -8.43 35.55
N LEU A 27 10.43 -7.17 35.51
CA LEU A 27 9.53 -6.57 36.50
C LEU A 27 8.22 -7.34 36.61
N VAL A 28 7.71 -7.74 35.45
CA VAL A 28 6.47 -8.48 35.31
C VAL A 28 6.64 -9.92 35.81
N GLY A 29 7.76 -10.60 35.50
CA GLY A 29 8.07 -11.95 35.97
C GLY A 29 8.28 -12.11 37.49
N GLY A 30 7.94 -11.10 38.29
CA GLY A 30 8.07 -11.12 39.75
C GLY A 30 9.50 -10.92 40.25
N VAL A 31 10.43 -10.59 39.35
CA VAL A 31 11.80 -10.23 39.73
C VAL A 31 11.73 -8.87 40.40
N ARG A 32 12.11 -8.80 41.68
CA ARG A 32 12.18 -7.53 42.41
C ARG A 32 13.28 -6.68 41.80
N ILE A 33 12.89 -5.74 40.96
CA ILE A 33 13.79 -4.74 40.39
C ILE A 33 13.96 -3.62 41.42
N THR A 34 15.20 -3.42 41.86
CA THR A 34 15.56 -2.40 42.85
C THR A 34 15.21 -1.01 42.31
N GLY A 35 14.68 -0.10 43.15
CA GLY A 35 14.30 1.27 42.75
C GLY A 35 15.33 2.04 41.89
N PRO A 36 16.66 1.89 42.11
CA PRO A 36 17.68 2.48 41.24
C PRO A 36 17.65 1.99 39.79
N VAL A 37 17.27 0.74 39.55
CA VAL A 37 17.18 0.17 38.19
C VAL A 37 15.98 0.75 37.45
N LEU A 38 14.84 0.92 38.13
CA LEU A 38 13.67 1.58 37.54
C LEU A 38 13.97 3.04 37.18
N LEU A 39 14.62 3.79 38.08
CA LEU A 39 15.09 5.15 37.83
C LEU A 39 16.08 5.23 36.67
N ALA A 40 16.99 4.27 36.55
CA ALA A 40 17.94 4.20 35.44
C ALA A 40 17.23 3.98 34.09
N VAL A 41 16.16 3.18 34.07
CA VAL A 41 15.34 2.97 32.86
C VAL A 41 14.52 4.19 32.52
N GLU A 42 13.87 4.82 33.50
CA GLU A 42 13.12 6.05 33.28
C GLU A 42 14.04 7.17 32.76
N ALA A 43 15.25 7.29 33.35
CA ALA A 43 16.28 8.21 32.85
C ALA A 43 16.77 7.85 31.45
N LEU A 44 16.82 6.56 31.09
CA LEU A 44 17.16 6.11 29.74
C LEU A 44 16.07 6.50 28.73
N VAL A 45 14.79 6.24 29.03
CA VAL A 45 13.63 6.63 28.21
C VAL A 45 13.65 8.15 27.98
N VAL A 46 13.75 8.93 29.07
CA VAL A 46 13.80 10.39 29.02
C VAL A 46 15.03 10.87 28.24
N GLY A 47 16.18 10.20 28.42
CA GLY A 47 17.41 10.48 27.69
C GLY A 47 17.27 10.22 26.18
N VAL A 48 16.61 9.14 25.78
CA VAL A 48 16.31 8.82 24.38
C VAL A 48 15.37 9.87 23.78
N LEU A 49 14.27 10.22 24.48
CA LEU A 49 13.34 11.27 24.04
C LEU A 49 14.03 12.64 23.93
N ALA A 50 14.90 12.98 24.88
CA ALA A 50 15.68 14.22 24.86
C ALA A 50 16.70 14.22 23.72
N LEU A 51 17.35 13.09 23.43
CA LEU A 51 18.25 12.93 22.28
C LEU A 51 17.50 13.06 20.96
N GLU A 52 16.32 12.45 20.83
CA GLU A 52 15.46 12.59 19.66
C GLU A 52 15.05 14.05 19.45
N ALA A 53 14.58 14.72 20.50
CA ALA A 53 14.26 16.14 20.48
C ALA A 53 15.48 16.98 20.09
N ALA A 54 16.67 16.71 20.64
CA ALA A 54 17.90 17.42 20.34
C ALA A 54 18.39 17.20 18.90
N VAL A 55 18.14 16.04 18.30
CA VAL A 55 18.44 15.77 16.88
C VAL A 55 17.40 16.44 15.96
N MET A 56 16.12 16.46 16.36
CA MET A 56 15.03 17.06 15.59
C MET A 56 15.01 18.60 15.67
N TRP A 57 15.44 19.18 16.79
CA TRP A 57 15.35 20.62 17.07
C TRP A 57 16.17 21.50 16.11
N PRO A 58 17.43 21.18 15.75
CA PRO A 58 18.20 21.93 14.75
C PRO A 58 17.57 21.89 13.35
N LEU A 59 16.94 20.76 12.99
CA LEU A 59 16.27 20.58 11.69
C LEU A 59 14.96 21.38 11.64
N TYR A 60 14.20 21.34 12.73
CA TYR A 60 12.98 22.14 12.88
C TYR A 60 13.29 23.64 12.90
N THR A 61 14.28 24.08 13.70
CA THR A 61 14.63 25.50 13.83
C THR A 61 15.23 26.07 12.55
N ALA A 62 16.06 25.32 11.82
CA ALA A 62 16.58 25.73 10.51
C ALA A 62 15.45 25.94 9.48
N ARG A 63 14.45 25.06 9.45
CA ARG A 63 13.28 25.15 8.56
C ARG A 63 12.32 26.28 8.96
N ARG A 64 12.14 26.51 10.26
CA ARG A 64 11.38 27.64 10.79
C ARG A 64 12.06 28.99 10.48
N ARG A 65 13.39 29.04 10.54
CA ARG A 65 14.18 30.22 10.12
C ARG A 65 14.13 30.46 8.61
N ALA A 66 13.93 29.40 7.82
CA ALA A 66 13.67 29.48 6.38
C ALA A 66 12.21 29.87 6.03
N GLY A 67 11.37 30.19 7.03
CA GLY A 67 10.00 30.67 6.81
C GLY A 67 8.92 29.60 6.70
N GLU A 68 9.25 28.30 6.86
CA GLU A 68 8.23 27.24 6.81
C GLU A 68 7.24 27.32 7.98
N GLY A 69 5.95 27.06 7.71
CA GLY A 69 4.92 26.94 8.74
C GLY A 69 5.26 25.85 9.76
N ARG A 70 4.80 26.01 11.02
CA ARG A 70 5.13 25.09 12.14
C ARG A 70 4.91 23.61 11.81
N ARG A 71 3.79 23.30 11.15
CA ARG A 71 3.44 21.93 10.73
C ARG A 71 4.36 21.41 9.61
N ALA A 72 4.71 22.25 8.64
CA ALA A 72 5.59 21.87 7.53
C ALA A 72 7.02 21.58 8.03
N ALA A 73 7.56 22.46 8.88
CA ALA A 73 8.88 22.28 9.47
C ALA A 73 8.98 21.01 10.33
N ALA A 74 7.95 20.71 11.13
CA ALA A 74 7.88 19.49 11.94
C ALA A 74 7.81 18.22 11.07
N LEU A 75 6.94 18.20 10.05
CA LEU A 75 6.84 17.07 9.11
C LEU A 75 8.16 16.85 8.36
N SER A 76 8.86 17.92 7.99
CA SER A 76 10.14 17.86 7.29
C SER A 76 11.29 17.37 8.20
N ALA A 77 11.25 17.67 9.50
CA ALA A 77 12.18 17.12 10.49
C ALA A 77 11.93 15.63 10.73
N VAL A 78 10.66 15.23 10.91
CA VAL A 78 10.25 13.82 11.02
C VAL A 78 10.65 13.04 9.77
N ARG A 79 10.46 13.59 8.56
CA ARG A 79 10.89 12.97 7.29
C ARG A 79 12.39 12.75 7.17
N ALA A 80 13.20 13.56 7.87
CA ALA A 80 14.66 13.42 7.85
C ALA A 80 15.14 12.30 8.81
N VAL A 81 14.38 12.03 9.87
CA VAL A 81 14.73 11.07 10.92
C VAL A 81 14.12 9.69 10.65
N VAL A 82 12.82 9.65 10.31
CA VAL A 82 12.08 8.42 10.03
C VAL A 82 12.57 7.80 8.72
N PRO A 83 13.08 6.56 8.73
CA PRO A 83 13.50 5.88 7.52
C PRO A 83 12.38 5.83 6.48
N VAL A 84 12.72 5.95 5.19
CA VAL A 84 11.76 5.92 4.09
C VAL A 84 10.87 4.66 4.14
N ALA A 85 11.41 3.54 4.62
CA ALA A 85 10.69 2.28 4.82
C ALA A 85 9.52 2.41 5.83
N VAL A 86 9.76 3.01 7.00
CA VAL A 86 8.74 3.22 8.04
C VAL A 86 7.65 4.18 7.54
N ARG A 87 8.05 5.26 6.84
CA ARG A 87 7.08 6.18 6.22
C ARG A 87 6.20 5.48 5.19
N ARG A 88 6.78 4.64 4.35
CA ARG A 88 6.03 3.86 3.36
C ARG A 88 5.08 2.90 4.06
N LEU A 89 5.54 2.21 5.10
CA LEU A 89 4.70 1.31 5.90
C LEU A 89 3.49 2.05 6.50
N MET A 90 3.70 3.19 7.17
CA MET A 90 2.60 4.00 7.72
C MET A 90 1.63 4.48 6.62
N VAL A 91 2.12 4.88 5.45
CA VAL A 91 1.26 5.27 4.33
C VAL A 91 0.45 4.07 3.81
N HIS A 92 1.06 2.90 3.73
CA HIS A 92 0.35 1.67 3.34
C HIS A 92 -0.72 1.32 4.37
N GLU A 93 -0.41 1.47 5.65
CA GLU A 93 -1.32 1.22 6.75
C GLU A 93 -2.52 2.17 6.74
N LEU A 94 -2.28 3.47 6.65
CA LEU A 94 -3.35 4.48 6.54
C LEU A 94 -4.25 4.22 5.32
N ARG A 95 -3.66 3.82 4.18
CA ARG A 95 -4.45 3.47 2.99
C ARG A 95 -5.23 2.17 3.16
N ALA A 96 -4.69 1.19 3.90
CA ALA A 96 -5.40 -0.03 4.23
C ALA A 96 -6.60 0.27 5.13
N LEU A 97 -6.41 1.04 6.21
CA LEU A 97 -7.48 1.47 7.11
C LEU A 97 -8.54 2.31 6.42
N HIS A 98 -8.15 3.24 5.54
CA HIS A 98 -9.11 3.96 4.70
C HIS A 98 -9.92 2.99 3.81
N SER A 99 -9.26 1.98 3.23
CA SER A 99 -9.93 1.00 2.39
C SER A 99 -10.86 0.08 3.19
N LEU A 100 -10.54 -0.17 4.47
CA LEU A 100 -11.45 -0.82 5.42
C LEU A 100 -12.72 0.03 5.61
N GLY A 101 -12.59 1.33 5.81
CA GLY A 101 -13.73 2.24 5.91
C GLY A 101 -14.61 2.23 4.65
N VAL A 102 -13.99 2.28 3.46
CA VAL A 102 -14.69 2.18 2.17
C VAL A 102 -15.41 0.83 2.00
N TRP A 103 -14.76 -0.25 2.42
CA TRP A 103 -15.34 -1.60 2.39
C TRP A 103 -16.52 -1.74 3.36
N ALA A 104 -16.41 -1.18 4.56
CA ALA A 104 -17.47 -1.19 5.57
C ALA A 104 -18.76 -0.52 5.08
N VAL A 105 -18.64 0.58 4.32
CA VAL A 105 -19.79 1.24 3.65
C VAL A 105 -20.17 0.61 2.31
N ARG A 106 -19.65 -0.59 2.01
CA ARG A 106 -19.89 -1.38 0.78
C ARG A 106 -19.62 -0.63 -0.52
N ARG A 107 -18.73 0.37 -0.49
CA ARG A 107 -18.30 1.13 -1.69
C ARG A 107 -17.07 0.47 -2.31
N ARG A 108 -16.87 0.69 -3.61
CA ARG A 108 -15.62 0.32 -4.31
C ARG A 108 -14.81 1.58 -4.59
N HIS A 109 -13.48 1.47 -4.54
CA HIS A 109 -12.62 2.63 -4.68
C HIS A 109 -12.33 2.93 -6.15
N ARG A 110 -12.79 4.09 -6.62
CA ARG A 110 -12.44 4.69 -7.93
C ARG A 110 -12.54 3.69 -9.09
N ILE A 111 -13.75 3.27 -9.40
CA ILE A 111 -14.09 2.60 -10.65
C ILE A 111 -14.67 3.69 -11.58
N PRO A 112 -13.98 4.05 -12.67
CA PRO A 112 -14.51 4.99 -13.66
C PRO A 112 -15.81 4.46 -14.28
N GLU A 113 -16.69 5.36 -14.70
CA GLU A 113 -17.92 5.00 -15.40
C GLU A 113 -17.59 4.22 -16.69
N GLY A 114 -18.30 3.12 -16.93
CA GLY A 114 -18.05 2.23 -18.08
C GLY A 114 -16.85 1.28 -17.96
N ALA A 115 -16.07 1.35 -16.87
CA ALA A 115 -14.95 0.46 -16.66
C ALA A 115 -15.35 -0.92 -16.11
N LEU A 116 -14.66 -1.98 -16.54
CA LEU A 116 -14.91 -3.36 -16.14
C LEU A 116 -13.96 -3.78 -15.00
N PRO A 117 -14.47 -4.04 -13.78
CA PRO A 117 -13.65 -4.49 -12.66
C PRO A 117 -13.45 -6.01 -12.66
N PHE A 118 -12.21 -6.45 -12.50
CA PHE A 118 -11.84 -7.86 -12.33
C PHE A 118 -11.27 -8.09 -10.94
N SER A 119 -11.92 -8.97 -10.17
CA SER A 119 -11.41 -9.41 -8.87
C SER A 119 -10.23 -10.36 -9.06
N TYR A 120 -9.35 -10.39 -8.06
CA TYR A 120 -8.15 -11.23 -8.03
C TYR A 120 -7.96 -11.91 -6.68
N THR A 121 -8.90 -11.78 -5.75
CA THR A 121 -8.67 -12.09 -4.35
C THR A 121 -8.96 -13.55 -4.02
N ALA A 122 -9.63 -14.31 -4.88
CA ALA A 122 -10.10 -15.65 -4.55
C ALA A 122 -8.99 -16.60 -4.01
N PRO A 123 -7.76 -16.64 -4.59
CA PRO A 123 -6.70 -17.51 -4.07
C PRO A 123 -6.17 -17.12 -2.70
N GLN A 124 -6.20 -15.83 -2.34
CA GLN A 124 -5.64 -15.33 -1.07
C GLN A 124 -6.68 -15.24 0.05
N THR A 125 -7.97 -15.21 -0.28
CA THR A 125 -9.06 -15.01 0.71
C THR A 125 -9.02 -16.07 1.81
N GLY A 126 -8.82 -17.35 1.46
CA GLY A 126 -8.73 -18.42 2.45
C GLY A 126 -7.57 -18.23 3.43
N THR A 127 -6.37 -17.92 2.92
CA THR A 127 -5.19 -17.62 3.74
C THR A 127 -5.41 -16.40 4.65
N MET A 128 -6.05 -15.34 4.14
CA MET A 128 -6.36 -14.15 4.94
C MET A 128 -7.32 -14.46 6.09
N TRP A 129 -8.34 -15.30 5.85
CA TRP A 129 -9.25 -15.75 6.91
C TRP A 129 -8.58 -16.67 7.92
N ALA A 130 -7.65 -17.53 7.48
CA ALA A 130 -6.85 -18.34 8.39
C ALA A 130 -5.97 -17.48 9.31
N PHE A 131 -5.29 -16.46 8.77
CA PHE A 131 -4.52 -15.52 9.58
C PHE A 131 -5.40 -14.70 10.53
N PHE A 132 -6.56 -14.25 10.07
CA PHE A 132 -7.52 -13.56 10.93
C PHE A 132 -7.95 -14.43 12.10
N PHE A 133 -8.38 -15.67 11.83
CA PHE A 133 -8.81 -16.59 12.88
C PHE A 133 -7.68 -16.93 13.86
N ALA A 134 -6.48 -17.21 13.34
CA ALA A 134 -5.31 -17.48 14.17
C ALA A 134 -4.95 -16.29 15.06
N SER A 135 -5.00 -15.06 14.53
CA SER A 135 -4.71 -13.84 15.29
C SER A 135 -5.75 -13.57 16.38
N VAL A 136 -7.04 -13.79 16.11
CA VAL A 136 -8.10 -13.69 17.11
C VAL A 136 -7.92 -14.75 18.19
N LEU A 137 -7.69 -16.00 17.81
CA LEU A 137 -7.48 -17.10 18.75
C LEU A 137 -6.25 -16.85 19.63
N GLU A 138 -5.14 -16.45 19.05
CA GLU A 138 -3.92 -16.07 19.77
C GLU A 138 -4.21 -14.94 20.76
N THR A 139 -4.92 -13.89 20.33
CA THR A 139 -5.29 -12.76 21.20
C THR A 139 -6.13 -13.22 22.39
N VAL A 140 -7.11 -14.11 22.17
CA VAL A 140 -7.96 -14.67 23.23
C VAL A 140 -7.15 -15.55 24.17
N VAL A 141 -6.31 -16.45 23.65
CA VAL A 141 -5.47 -17.33 24.47
C VAL A 141 -4.51 -16.50 25.33
N LEU A 142 -3.83 -15.51 24.75
CA LEU A 142 -2.94 -14.61 25.49
C LEU A 142 -3.70 -13.81 26.55
N ALA A 143 -4.91 -13.32 26.26
CA ALA A 143 -5.73 -12.63 27.25
C ALA A 143 -6.09 -13.53 28.45
N LEU A 144 -6.30 -14.84 28.24
CA LEU A 144 -6.62 -15.78 29.30
C LEU A 144 -5.39 -16.27 30.09
N VAL A 145 -4.26 -16.46 29.40
CA VAL A 145 -3.06 -17.06 29.98
C VAL A 145 -2.20 -16.03 30.72
N ILE A 146 -2.19 -14.77 30.28
CA ILE A 146 -1.27 -13.75 30.80
C ILE A 146 -1.82 -13.16 32.11
N PRO A 147 -1.21 -13.46 33.27
CA PRO A 147 -1.70 -13.02 34.57
C PRO A 147 -1.34 -11.57 34.90
N TRP A 148 -0.46 -10.95 34.11
CA TRP A 148 0.10 -9.64 34.40
C TRP A 148 -0.68 -8.52 33.72
N PRO A 149 -1.34 -7.61 34.47
CA PRO A 149 -2.29 -6.66 33.90
C PRO A 149 -1.73 -5.77 32.79
N LEU A 150 -0.50 -5.25 32.95
CA LEU A 150 0.12 -4.38 31.94
C LEU A 150 0.43 -5.15 30.65
N VAL A 151 1.04 -6.33 30.76
CA VAL A 151 1.39 -7.16 29.59
C VAL A 151 0.13 -7.65 28.89
N HIS A 152 -0.90 -8.01 29.65
CA HIS A 152 -2.22 -8.33 29.11
C HIS A 152 -2.76 -7.18 28.25
N VAL A 153 -2.81 -5.95 28.80
CA VAL A 153 -3.33 -4.79 28.07
C VAL A 153 -2.53 -4.50 26.80
N VAL A 154 -1.20 -4.55 26.89
CA VAL A 154 -0.32 -4.32 25.72
C VAL A 154 -0.57 -5.38 24.64
N LEU A 155 -0.56 -6.67 24.99
CA LEU A 155 -0.79 -7.76 24.04
C LEU A 155 -2.20 -7.73 23.47
N LEU A 156 -3.21 -7.36 24.27
CA LEU A 156 -4.58 -7.19 23.81
C LEU A 156 -4.67 -6.08 22.77
N VAL A 157 -4.06 -4.90 23.03
CA VAL A 157 -4.04 -3.79 22.08
C VAL A 157 -3.33 -4.19 20.79
N VAL A 158 -2.16 -4.84 20.89
CA VAL A 158 -1.38 -5.31 19.74
C VAL A 158 -2.14 -6.37 18.94
N GLY A 159 -2.76 -7.35 19.61
CA GLY A 159 -3.52 -8.43 18.98
C GLY A 159 -4.77 -7.93 18.27
N VAL A 160 -5.55 -7.05 18.91
CA VAL A 160 -6.71 -6.40 18.31
C VAL A 160 -6.29 -5.54 17.11
N TYR A 161 -5.26 -4.72 17.26
CA TYR A 161 -4.76 -3.88 16.18
C TYR A 161 -4.21 -4.72 15.00
N GLY A 162 -3.46 -5.80 15.28
CA GLY A 162 -2.99 -6.76 14.28
C GLY A 162 -4.14 -7.43 13.52
N THR A 163 -5.18 -7.84 14.24
CA THR A 163 -6.42 -8.39 13.66
C THR A 163 -7.08 -7.37 12.72
N VAL A 164 -7.23 -6.12 13.17
CA VAL A 164 -7.77 -5.03 12.34
C VAL A 164 -6.91 -4.79 11.10
N LEU A 165 -5.59 -4.86 11.21
CA LEU A 165 -4.68 -4.71 10.08
C LEU A 165 -4.84 -5.83 9.04
N ILE A 166 -5.01 -7.08 9.46
CA ILE A 166 -5.27 -8.20 8.54
C ILE A 166 -6.53 -7.93 7.71
N VAL A 167 -7.61 -7.53 8.37
CA VAL A 167 -8.89 -7.21 7.69
C VAL A 167 -8.73 -5.98 6.80
N ALA A 168 -8.02 -4.94 7.26
CA ALA A 168 -7.79 -3.72 6.48
C ALA A 168 -6.98 -3.99 5.20
N LEU A 169 -5.97 -4.85 5.28
CA LEU A 169 -5.18 -5.27 4.13
C LEU A 169 -6.02 -6.04 3.13
N HIS A 170 -6.85 -6.98 3.60
CA HIS A 170 -7.75 -7.74 2.74
C HIS A 170 -8.81 -6.82 2.09
N ALA A 171 -9.41 -5.93 2.87
CA ALA A 171 -10.36 -4.92 2.39
C ALA A 171 -9.75 -4.00 1.32
N ALA A 172 -8.47 -3.63 1.47
CA ALA A 172 -7.76 -2.88 0.43
C ALA A 172 -7.70 -3.63 -0.90
N CYS A 173 -7.47 -4.95 -0.87
CA CYS A 173 -7.46 -5.77 -2.07
C CYS A 173 -8.86 -5.89 -2.70
N VAL A 174 -9.89 -6.12 -1.88
CA VAL A 174 -11.28 -6.29 -2.34
C VAL A 174 -11.86 -5.00 -2.93
N THR A 175 -11.58 -3.85 -2.32
CA THR A 175 -12.12 -2.54 -2.76
C THR A 175 -11.41 -1.96 -3.98
N ARG A 176 -10.24 -2.50 -4.34
CA ARG A 176 -9.40 -2.03 -5.46
C ARG A 176 -9.14 -3.18 -6.43
N PRO A 177 -10.15 -3.60 -7.21
CA PRO A 177 -9.99 -4.62 -8.25
C PRO A 177 -9.05 -4.11 -9.36
N HIS A 178 -8.61 -5.02 -10.23
CA HIS A 178 -8.06 -4.64 -11.52
C HIS A 178 -9.17 -4.01 -12.37
N VAL A 179 -8.84 -3.04 -13.20
CA VAL A 179 -9.84 -2.33 -13.99
C VAL A 179 -9.37 -2.28 -15.44
N VAL A 180 -10.26 -2.67 -16.36
CA VAL A 180 -10.11 -2.34 -17.78
C VAL A 180 -11.06 -1.19 -18.06
N GLU A 181 -10.51 -0.04 -18.43
CA GLU A 181 -11.30 1.16 -18.73
C GLU A 181 -11.99 1.03 -20.09
N ALA A 182 -12.98 1.89 -20.36
CA ALA A 182 -13.78 1.83 -21.58
C ALA A 182 -12.95 2.08 -22.86
N ASP A 183 -11.84 2.80 -22.73
CA ASP A 183 -10.86 3.03 -23.79
C ASP A 183 -9.95 1.80 -24.06
N GLY A 184 -10.09 0.74 -23.26
CA GLY A 184 -9.26 -0.46 -23.32
C GLY A 184 -7.98 -0.38 -22.49
N SER A 185 -7.74 0.71 -21.75
CA SER A 185 -6.57 0.84 -20.89
C SER A 185 -6.67 -0.09 -19.68
N LEU A 186 -5.54 -0.69 -19.29
CA LEU A 186 -5.47 -1.63 -18.19
C LEU A 186 -4.88 -0.93 -16.97
N ARG A 187 -5.61 -0.96 -15.86
CA ARG A 187 -5.12 -0.54 -14.55
C ARG A 187 -4.98 -1.74 -13.63
N LEU A 188 -3.74 -2.15 -13.44
CA LEU A 188 -3.36 -3.25 -12.57
C LEU A 188 -3.14 -2.72 -11.14
N ARG A 189 -3.87 -3.29 -10.18
CA ARG A 189 -3.85 -2.85 -8.77
C ARG A 189 -3.70 -4.02 -7.82
N TYR A 190 -2.84 -3.89 -6.82
CA TYR A 190 -2.82 -4.81 -5.68
C TYR A 190 -2.97 -4.02 -4.37
N GLY A 191 -4.17 -4.08 -3.82
CA GLY A 191 -4.58 -3.29 -2.67
C GLY A 191 -4.15 -1.83 -2.78
N ALA A 192 -3.58 -1.30 -1.70
CA ALA A 192 -2.97 0.03 -1.66
C ALA A 192 -1.43 0.01 -1.88
N LEU A 193 -0.89 -1.16 -2.23
CA LEU A 193 0.55 -1.43 -2.32
C LEU A 193 1.07 -1.20 -3.73
N PHE A 194 0.28 -1.51 -4.75
CA PHE A 194 0.70 -1.44 -6.15
C PHE A 194 -0.42 -0.89 -7.05
N ASP A 195 -0.08 0.01 -7.96
CA ASP A 195 -0.97 0.59 -8.97
C ASP A 195 -0.12 0.87 -10.22
N LEU A 196 -0.49 0.27 -11.35
CA LEU A 196 0.15 0.40 -12.65
C LEU A 196 -0.93 0.66 -13.69
N TRP A 197 -0.77 1.74 -14.45
CA TRP A 197 -1.65 2.06 -15.57
C TRP A 197 -0.93 1.80 -16.89
N VAL A 198 -1.63 1.18 -17.84
CA VAL A 198 -1.11 0.75 -19.12
C VAL A 198 -2.10 1.20 -20.21
N PRO A 199 -1.69 2.10 -21.11
CA PRO A 199 -2.51 2.50 -22.25
C PRO A 199 -2.90 1.32 -23.14
N ALA A 200 -4.10 1.37 -23.72
CA ALA A 200 -4.58 0.37 -24.67
C ALA A 200 -3.65 0.22 -25.89
N SER A 201 -3.07 1.33 -26.36
CA SER A 201 -2.15 1.37 -27.51
C SER A 201 -0.87 0.55 -27.31
N LEU A 202 -0.47 0.32 -26.06
CA LEU A 202 0.71 -0.48 -25.74
C LEU A 202 0.40 -1.97 -25.63
N ILE A 203 -0.87 -2.38 -25.58
CA ILE A 203 -1.24 -3.78 -25.40
C ILE A 203 -1.28 -4.47 -26.76
N THR A 204 -0.29 -5.34 -27.01
CA THR A 204 -0.19 -6.09 -28.27
C THR A 204 -1.02 -7.37 -28.24
N ALA A 205 -0.98 -8.09 -27.12
CA ALA A 205 -1.71 -9.34 -26.98
C ALA A 205 -2.07 -9.59 -25.51
N ALA A 206 -3.25 -10.15 -25.28
CA ALA A 206 -3.69 -10.66 -23.98
C ALA A 206 -4.08 -12.13 -24.14
N ARG A 207 -3.63 -12.99 -23.22
CA ARG A 207 -3.92 -14.42 -23.26
C ARG A 207 -4.13 -15.00 -21.87
N VAL A 208 -4.96 -16.02 -21.80
CA VAL A 208 -5.13 -16.82 -20.60
C VAL A 208 -3.92 -17.75 -20.50
N GLY A 209 -3.17 -17.65 -19.41
CA GLY A 209 -1.97 -18.45 -19.18
C GLY A 209 -1.80 -18.66 -17.69
N ARG A 210 -2.13 -19.85 -17.21
CA ARG A 210 -1.96 -20.18 -15.79
C ARG A 210 -0.51 -20.55 -15.52
N ARG A 211 0.15 -19.82 -14.62
CA ARG A 211 1.49 -20.15 -14.14
C ARG A 211 1.48 -20.15 -12.62
N TYR A 212 2.25 -21.09 -12.07
CA TYR A 212 2.55 -21.14 -10.65
C TYR A 212 3.97 -20.61 -10.49
N ASP A 213 4.11 -19.53 -9.76
CA ASP A 213 5.39 -18.90 -9.50
C ASP A 213 5.79 -19.12 -8.05
N GLY A 214 7.00 -19.67 -7.84
CA GLY A 214 7.55 -19.93 -6.51
C GLY A 214 8.09 -18.67 -5.82
N GLY A 215 7.54 -17.48 -6.09
CA GLY A 215 8.14 -16.19 -5.70
C GLY A 215 7.13 -15.19 -5.12
N GLY A 216 7.67 -14.12 -4.53
CA GLY A 216 6.89 -13.08 -3.85
C GLY A 216 5.98 -12.24 -4.76
N LEU A 217 5.09 -11.47 -4.12
CA LEU A 217 3.96 -10.73 -4.72
C LEU A 217 4.25 -9.96 -6.02
N VAL A 218 5.41 -9.30 -6.12
CA VAL A 218 5.82 -8.54 -7.31
C VAL A 218 7.21 -9.01 -7.72
N ARG A 219 7.29 -9.86 -8.74
CA ARG A 219 8.54 -10.32 -9.31
C ARG A 219 8.79 -9.60 -10.62
N VAL A 220 10.05 -9.22 -10.83
CA VAL A 220 10.51 -8.74 -12.13
C VAL A 220 11.51 -9.76 -12.61
N ASP A 221 11.18 -10.42 -13.71
CA ASP A 221 12.05 -11.33 -14.41
C ASP A 221 13.21 -10.55 -15.04
N GLY A 222 14.39 -11.18 -15.15
CA GLY A 222 15.56 -10.59 -15.82
C GLY A 222 15.30 -10.25 -17.30
N ASN A 223 14.26 -10.86 -17.87
CA ASN A 223 13.79 -10.63 -19.24
C ASN A 223 12.70 -9.55 -19.35
N GLY A 224 12.48 -8.73 -18.31
CA GLY A 224 11.51 -7.63 -18.33
C GLY A 224 10.05 -8.09 -18.20
N GLY A 225 9.79 -9.20 -17.52
CA GLY A 225 8.45 -9.64 -17.15
C GLY A 225 8.06 -9.16 -15.75
N LEU A 226 6.88 -8.56 -15.56
CA LEU A 226 6.30 -8.25 -14.26
C LEU A 226 5.28 -9.33 -13.91
N ASP A 227 5.55 -10.12 -12.87
CA ASP A 227 4.59 -11.07 -12.31
C ASP A 227 3.97 -10.46 -11.04
N LEU A 228 2.65 -10.25 -11.08
CA LEU A 228 1.80 -9.89 -9.94
C LEU A 228 0.96 -11.10 -9.52
N ALA A 229 1.57 -11.96 -8.72
CA ALA A 229 0.95 -13.22 -8.33
C ALA A 229 0.10 -13.10 -7.08
N VAL A 230 -1.02 -13.82 -7.06
CA VAL A 230 -1.91 -13.91 -5.91
C VAL A 230 -2.04 -15.37 -5.51
N GLY A 231 -1.61 -15.71 -4.29
CA GLY A 231 -1.53 -17.10 -3.85
C GLY A 231 -0.59 -17.94 -4.71
N SER A 232 0.55 -17.37 -5.13
CA SER A 232 1.58 -18.03 -5.98
C SER A 232 1.07 -18.46 -7.36
N ARG A 233 0.12 -17.70 -7.91
CA ARG A 233 -0.51 -17.97 -9.21
C ARG A 233 -0.68 -16.68 -10.00
N THR A 234 -0.51 -16.79 -11.30
CA THR A 234 -0.97 -15.83 -12.33
C THR A 234 -1.84 -16.56 -13.34
N THR A 235 -2.84 -15.89 -13.90
CA THR A 235 -3.83 -16.50 -14.82
C THR A 235 -3.97 -15.76 -16.15
N VAL A 236 -3.52 -14.51 -16.23
CA VAL A 236 -3.52 -13.67 -17.42
C VAL A 236 -2.11 -13.23 -17.73
N THR A 237 -1.73 -13.26 -19.01
CA THR A 237 -0.47 -12.70 -19.53
C THR A 237 -0.80 -11.67 -20.60
N VAL A 238 -0.21 -10.49 -20.48
CA VAL A 238 -0.32 -9.36 -21.41
C VAL A 238 1.05 -9.03 -21.94
N GLU A 239 1.18 -8.94 -23.26
CA GLU A 239 2.38 -8.49 -23.94
C GLU A 239 2.23 -7.04 -24.37
N LEU A 240 3.29 -6.28 -24.13
CA LEU A 240 3.35 -4.86 -24.44
C LEU A 240 4.27 -4.60 -25.64
N ALA A 241 3.85 -3.65 -26.48
CA ALA A 241 4.65 -3.16 -27.59
C ALA A 241 5.98 -2.56 -27.09
N GLU A 242 5.87 -1.73 -26.04
CA GLU A 242 6.99 -1.03 -25.41
C GLU A 242 7.03 -1.32 -23.89
N PRO A 243 8.21 -1.26 -23.25
CA PRO A 243 8.31 -1.41 -21.80
C PRO A 243 7.61 -0.26 -21.05
N VAL A 244 6.82 -0.60 -20.03
CA VAL A 244 6.18 0.38 -19.15
C VAL A 244 6.93 0.45 -17.82
N GLU A 245 7.23 1.67 -17.38
CA GLU A 245 7.83 1.94 -16.08
C GLU A 245 6.82 1.80 -14.94
N PHE A 246 7.22 1.14 -13.86
CA PHE A 246 6.43 1.00 -12.65
C PHE A 246 7.29 1.17 -11.40
N VAL A 247 6.62 1.52 -10.30
CA VAL A 247 7.26 1.64 -8.99
C VAL A 247 6.79 0.47 -8.13
N ARG A 248 7.73 -0.34 -7.65
CA ARG A 248 7.46 -1.41 -6.69
C ARG A 248 6.96 -0.82 -5.37
N PRO A 249 6.21 -1.58 -4.54
CA PRO A 249 5.71 -1.08 -3.25
C PRO A 249 6.82 -0.46 -2.36
N LEU A 250 8.01 -1.07 -2.37
CA LEU A 250 9.19 -0.63 -1.61
C LEU A 250 9.98 0.52 -2.27
N GLY A 251 9.54 1.05 -3.41
CA GLY A 251 10.07 2.26 -4.03
C GLY A 251 11.15 2.09 -5.08
N ARG A 252 11.54 0.86 -5.40
CA ARG A 252 12.40 0.58 -6.57
C ARG A 252 11.58 0.72 -7.84
N SER A 253 12.11 1.43 -8.84
CA SER A 253 11.53 1.44 -10.18
C SER A 253 11.93 0.18 -10.95
N GLY A 254 11.17 -0.13 -12.00
CA GLY A 254 11.50 -1.16 -12.98
C GLY A 254 10.66 -0.98 -14.23
N SER A 255 11.12 -1.58 -15.33
CA SER A 255 10.39 -1.62 -16.59
C SER A 255 9.89 -3.03 -16.87
N ALA A 256 8.73 -3.16 -17.49
CA ALA A 256 8.19 -4.44 -17.91
C ALA A 256 7.57 -4.37 -19.30
N ARG A 257 7.87 -5.37 -20.11
CA ARG A 257 7.32 -5.60 -21.45
C ARG A 257 6.29 -6.73 -21.46
N THR A 258 6.34 -7.63 -20.49
CA THR A 258 5.31 -8.65 -20.28
C THR A 258 4.72 -8.47 -18.89
N LEU A 259 3.40 -8.41 -18.79
CA LEU A 259 2.68 -8.35 -17.51
C LEU A 259 1.97 -9.68 -17.29
N ARG A 260 2.17 -10.30 -16.13
CA ARG A 260 1.43 -11.50 -15.71
C ARG A 260 0.74 -11.20 -14.41
N PHE A 261 -0.56 -11.46 -14.35
CA PHE A 261 -1.33 -11.21 -13.15
C PHE A 261 -2.42 -12.25 -12.96
N HIS A 262 -2.92 -12.36 -11.73
CA HIS A 262 -4.09 -13.19 -11.44
C HIS A 262 -5.37 -12.37 -11.58
N ALA A 263 -6.33 -12.92 -12.33
CA ALA A 263 -7.73 -12.52 -12.30
C ALA A 263 -8.59 -13.76 -11.99
N ASP A 264 -9.65 -13.56 -11.21
CA ASP A 264 -10.58 -14.64 -10.82
C ASP A 264 -11.36 -15.16 -12.05
N ASP A 265 -11.71 -14.25 -12.97
CA ASP A 265 -12.21 -14.59 -14.30
C ASP A 265 -11.19 -14.16 -15.38
N PRO A 266 -10.21 -15.02 -15.73
CA PRO A 266 -9.20 -14.68 -16.70
C PRO A 266 -9.73 -14.59 -18.13
N ARG A 267 -10.83 -15.31 -18.45
CA ARG A 267 -11.40 -15.30 -19.81
C ARG A 267 -12.11 -13.97 -20.07
N ALA A 268 -12.92 -13.50 -19.12
CA ALA A 268 -13.56 -12.19 -19.23
C ALA A 268 -12.54 -11.05 -19.24
N ALA A 269 -11.46 -11.15 -18.45
CA ALA A 269 -10.39 -10.16 -18.44
C ALA A 269 -9.69 -10.06 -19.80
N VAL A 270 -9.30 -11.20 -20.39
CA VAL A 270 -8.68 -11.23 -21.73
C VAL A 270 -9.65 -10.72 -22.79
N ALA A 271 -10.92 -11.15 -22.74
CA ALA A 271 -11.93 -10.68 -23.69
C ALA A 271 -12.12 -9.16 -23.64
N ALA A 272 -12.09 -8.55 -22.45
CA ALA A 272 -12.17 -7.10 -22.30
C ALA A 272 -10.94 -6.39 -22.87
N LEU A 273 -9.73 -6.92 -22.62
CA LEU A 273 -8.48 -6.37 -23.15
C LEU A 273 -8.34 -6.53 -24.67
N SER A 274 -8.98 -7.54 -25.25
CA SER A 274 -8.99 -7.77 -26.70
C SER A 274 -10.06 -6.97 -27.45
N ARG A 275 -10.95 -6.26 -26.75
CA ARG A 275 -11.88 -5.34 -27.42
C ARG A 275 -11.08 -4.18 -27.98
N LYS A 276 -11.18 -3.96 -29.30
CA LYS A 276 -10.62 -2.76 -29.93
C LYS A 276 -11.22 -1.52 -29.23
N PRO A 277 -10.41 -0.47 -28.98
CA PRO A 277 -10.92 0.78 -28.43
C PRO A 277 -12.08 1.25 -29.29
N VAL A 278 -13.25 1.43 -28.68
CA VAL A 278 -14.32 2.18 -29.33
C VAL A 278 -13.80 3.61 -29.34
N THR A 279 -13.33 4.08 -30.49
CA THR A 279 -13.04 5.50 -30.69
C THR A 279 -14.29 6.25 -30.24
N PRO A 280 -14.19 7.21 -29.30
CA PRO A 280 -15.33 8.05 -28.98
C PRO A 280 -15.77 8.67 -30.31
N VAL A 281 -16.96 8.29 -30.78
CA VAL A 281 -17.59 8.96 -31.91
C VAL A 281 -17.80 10.38 -31.41
N THR A 282 -16.94 11.30 -31.86
CA THR A 282 -17.19 12.73 -31.71
C THR A 282 -18.62 12.95 -32.17
N PRO A 283 -19.49 13.59 -31.36
CA PRO A 283 -20.82 13.92 -31.85
C PRO A 283 -20.62 14.70 -33.13
N VAL A 284 -21.06 14.14 -34.26
CA VAL A 284 -21.16 14.88 -35.50
C VAL A 284 -22.19 15.96 -35.18
N THR A 285 -21.71 17.17 -34.89
CA THR A 285 -22.54 18.36 -34.91
C THR A 285 -23.26 18.32 -36.25
N PRO A 286 -24.60 18.19 -36.30
CA PRO A 286 -25.28 18.23 -37.57
C PRO A 286 -24.93 19.57 -38.19
N GLU A 287 -24.31 19.51 -39.37
CA GLU A 287 -23.99 20.66 -40.18
C GLU A 287 -25.28 21.45 -40.34
N ARG A 288 -25.31 22.63 -39.72
CA ARG A 288 -26.46 23.53 -39.74
C ARG A 288 -26.65 23.91 -41.20
N THR A 289 -27.64 23.28 -41.85
CA THR A 289 -28.08 23.60 -43.20
C THR A 289 -28.19 25.10 -43.33
N ALA A 290 -27.39 25.69 -44.23
CA ALA A 290 -27.46 27.11 -44.52
C ALA A 290 -28.91 27.47 -44.94
N PRO A 291 -29.45 28.61 -44.50
CA PRO A 291 -30.77 29.04 -44.93
C PRO A 291 -30.76 29.28 -46.44
N PHE A 292 -31.72 28.66 -47.13
CA PHE A 292 -32.03 28.86 -48.53
C PHE A 292 -32.34 30.34 -48.79
N SER A 293 -31.56 30.99 -49.66
CA SER A 293 -31.87 32.33 -50.17
C SER A 293 -32.86 32.22 -51.34
N PRO A 294 -34.00 32.92 -51.33
CA PRO A 294 -34.92 32.94 -52.46
C PRO A 294 -34.33 33.76 -53.63
N PRO A 295 -34.70 33.45 -54.89
CA PRO A 295 -34.23 34.20 -56.05
C PRO A 295 -34.83 35.61 -56.07
N GLY A 296 -34.00 36.60 -56.38
CA GLY A 296 -34.41 38.01 -56.50
C GLY A 296 -35.36 38.25 -57.69
N PRO A 297 -36.13 39.35 -57.67
CA PRO A 297 -37.11 39.65 -58.70
C PRO A 297 -36.43 40.05 -60.02
N PRO A 298 -37.10 39.84 -61.17
CA PRO A 298 -36.55 40.10 -62.49
C PRO A 298 -36.51 41.61 -62.78
N VAL A 299 -35.45 42.04 -63.47
CA VAL A 299 -35.40 43.27 -64.29
C VAL A 299 -34.98 42.86 -65.69
#